data_AF-A0A1C9HUI6-F1
#
_entry.id   AF-A0A1C9HUI6-F1
#
_cell.length_a   1.000
_cell.length_b   1.000
_cell.length_c   1.000
_cell.angle_alpha   90.00
_cell.angle_beta   90.00
_cell.angle_gamma   90.00
#
_symmetry.space_group_name_H-M   'P 1'
#
loop_
_entity.id
_entity.type
_entity.pdbx_description
1 polymer ?
#
loop_
_entity_poly.entity_id
_entity_poly.type
_entity_poly.pdbx_seq_one_letter_code
_entity_poly.pdbx_strand_id
1 'polypeptide(L)'
;MGTPLQEKWVHDHIRTDHARLVLTVGALFDFVSGAVPRAPRTVRMMRLEWAYRLLQEPARLWRRYVIGIPVFLFHVLRYRFRRRERILSYPEDHGSALQPQSDRKKAS
;
A
#
# COMPACT_ATOMS: atom_id res chain seq x y z
N MET A 1 1.51 -3.67 -15.85
CA MET A 1 2.03 -4.54 -14.75
C MET A 1 1.10 -4.45 -13.53
N GLY A 2 0.85 -5.52 -12.79
CA GLY A 2 -0.04 -5.50 -11.62
C GLY A 2 0.70 -5.51 -10.29
N THR A 3 0.03 -5.15 -9.19
CA THR A 3 0.57 -5.34 -7.82
C THR A 3 0.77 -6.84 -7.55
N PRO A 4 1.89 -7.31 -6.96
CA PRO A 4 3.01 -6.54 -6.40
C PRO A 4 4.22 -6.38 -7.34
N LEU A 5 4.05 -6.66 -8.63
CA LEU A 5 5.17 -6.74 -9.57
C LEU A 5 5.83 -5.37 -9.81
N GLN A 6 5.04 -4.30 -9.82
CA GLN A 6 5.58 -2.94 -9.97
C GLN A 6 6.48 -2.58 -8.78
N GLU A 7 6.01 -2.90 -7.57
CA GLU A 7 6.71 -2.62 -6.33
C GLU A 7 7.99 -3.44 -6.23
N LYS A 8 7.95 -4.71 -6.63
CA LYS A 8 9.13 -5.58 -6.70
C LYS A 8 10.14 -5.08 -7.72
N TRP A 9 9.70 -4.72 -8.92
CA TRP A 9 10.60 -4.20 -9.94
C TRP A 9 11.31 -2.93 -9.46
N VAL A 10 10.57 -2.02 -8.82
CA VAL A 10 11.13 -0.82 -8.19
C VAL A 10 12.14 -1.20 -7.10
N HIS A 11 11.80 -2.13 -6.21
CA HIS A 11 12.69 -2.60 -5.15
C HIS A 11 13.99 -3.20 -5.71
N ASP A 12 13.90 -3.99 -6.78
CA ASP A 12 15.03 -4.74 -7.33
C ASP A 12 15.93 -3.87 -8.22
N HIS A 13 15.42 -2.78 -8.81
CA HIS A 13 16.13 -2.01 -9.85
C HIS A 13 16.35 -0.54 -9.52
N ILE A 14 15.55 0.06 -8.62
CA ILE A 14 15.64 1.49 -8.33
C ILE A 14 16.42 1.72 -7.04
N ARG A 15 17.50 2.50 -7.15
CA ARG A 15 18.39 2.89 -6.07
C ARG A 15 18.12 4.33 -5.64
N THR A 16 18.66 4.71 -4.49
CA THR A 16 18.44 6.03 -3.87
C THR A 16 19.00 7.20 -4.68
N ASP A 17 19.96 6.94 -5.56
CA ASP A 17 20.57 7.92 -6.46
C ASP A 17 19.76 8.15 -7.74
N HIS A 18 18.81 7.28 -8.09
CA HIS A 18 18.03 7.42 -9.32
C HIS A 18 16.89 8.44 -9.21
N ALA A 19 16.24 8.53 -8.05
CA ALA A 19 15.08 9.40 -7.85
C ALA A 19 14.85 9.72 -6.38
N ARG A 20 14.34 10.93 -6.12
CA ARG A 20 13.92 11.34 -4.77
C ARG A 20 12.62 10.68 -4.30
N LEU A 21 11.74 10.30 -5.24
CA LEU A 21 10.48 9.63 -4.98
C LEU A 21 10.12 8.74 -6.17
N VAL A 22 9.71 7.51 -5.90
CA VAL A 22 9.23 6.55 -6.91
C VAL A 22 7.79 6.17 -6.55
N LEU A 23 6.88 6.28 -7.52
CA LEU A 23 5.46 5.96 -7.34
C LEU A 23 5.03 4.87 -8.32
N THR A 24 4.48 3.78 -7.78
CA THR A 24 3.81 2.75 -8.58
C THR A 24 2.33 3.14 -8.76
N VAL A 25 1.95 3.45 -9.99
CA VAL A 25 0.60 3.98 -10.29
C VAL A 25 -0.39 2.91 -10.76
N GLY A 26 0.02 1.64 -10.80
CA GLY A 26 -0.84 0.55 -11.22
C GLY A 26 -1.25 0.69 -12.69
N ALA A 27 -2.55 0.60 -12.95
CA ALA A 27 -3.13 0.70 -14.29
C ALA A 27 -3.51 2.14 -14.70
N LEU A 28 -3.01 3.17 -14.01
CA LEU A 28 -3.37 4.56 -14.28
C LEU A 28 -3.12 4.96 -15.75
N PHE A 29 -1.94 4.63 -16.28
CA PHE A 29 -1.59 4.94 -17.66
C PHE A 29 -2.47 4.19 -18.68
N ASP A 30 -2.90 2.97 -18.37
CA ASP A 30 -3.83 2.21 -19.22
C ASP A 30 -5.18 2.94 -19.36
N PHE A 31 -5.62 3.66 -18.31
CA PHE A 31 -6.82 4.50 -18.38
C PHE A 31 -6.60 5.84 -19.07
N VAL A 32 -5.45 6.50 -18.83
CA VAL A 32 -5.14 7.81 -19.42
C VAL A 32 -4.90 7.70 -20.92
N SER A 33 -4.25 6.63 -21.35
CA SER A 33 -4.01 6.33 -22.77
C SER A 33 -5.25 5.87 -23.53
N GLY A 34 -6.35 5.57 -22.84
CA GLY A 34 -7.57 5.01 -23.44
C GLY A 34 -7.44 3.54 -23.84
N ALA A 35 -6.34 2.87 -23.51
CA ALA A 35 -6.13 1.45 -23.81
C ALA A 35 -7.14 0.54 -23.12
N VAL A 36 -7.61 0.91 -21.92
CA VAL A 36 -8.66 0.19 -21.20
C VAL A 36 -9.89 1.08 -21.02
N PRO A 37 -11.09 0.62 -21.46
CA PRO A 37 -12.32 1.38 -21.29
C PRO A 37 -12.66 1.47 -19.81
N ARG A 38 -12.81 2.71 -19.34
CA ARG A 38 -13.19 3.00 -17.95
C ARG A 38 -14.67 2.69 -17.73
N ALA A 39 -15.02 2.23 -16.53
CA ALA A 39 -16.42 1.95 -16.17
C ALA A 39 -17.34 3.17 -16.41
N PRO A 40 -18.58 2.95 -16.87
CA PRO A 40 -19.57 4.02 -17.04
C PRO A 40 -19.76 4.83 -15.75
N ARG A 41 -20.11 6.12 -15.88
CA ARG A 41 -20.30 7.02 -14.72
C ARG A 41 -21.25 6.44 -13.67
N THR A 42 -22.35 5.83 -14.09
CA THR A 42 -23.34 5.21 -13.18
C THR A 42 -22.72 4.11 -12.33
N VAL A 43 -21.91 3.22 -12.92
CA VAL A 43 -21.23 2.13 -12.22
C VAL A 43 -20.17 2.67 -11.25
N ARG A 44 -19.47 3.74 -11.63
CA ARG A 44 -18.51 4.44 -10.76
C ARG A 44 -19.20 5.09 -9.58
N MET A 45 -20.36 5.72 -9.79
CA MET A 45 -21.17 6.34 -8.73
C MET A 45 -21.70 5.29 -7.75
N MET A 46 -22.06 4.11 -8.24
CA MET A 46 -22.45 2.96 -7.40
C MET A 46 -21.26 2.30 -6.66
N ARG A 47 -20.02 2.79 -6.85
CA ARG A 47 -18.78 2.18 -6.31
C ARG A 47 -18.56 0.73 -6.75
N LEU A 48 -19.19 0.32 -7.87
CA LEU A 48 -19.12 -1.03 -8.43
C LEU A 48 -18.07 -1.17 -9.54
N GLU A 49 -17.13 -0.22 -9.63
CA GLU A 49 -16.05 -0.27 -10.62
C GLU A 49 -15.22 -1.55 -10.49
N TRP A 50 -15.05 -2.08 -9.27
CA TRP A 50 -14.36 -3.35 -9.03
C TRP A 50 -15.06 -4.54 -9.69
N ALA A 51 -16.40 -4.58 -9.67
CA ALA A 51 -17.19 -5.66 -10.27
C ALA A 51 -17.15 -5.58 -11.80
N TYR A 52 -17.22 -4.36 -12.34
CA TYR A 52 -17.03 -4.12 -13.77
C TYR A 52 -15.64 -4.58 -14.26
N ARG A 53 -14.59 -4.28 -13.50
CA ARG A 53 -13.24 -4.76 -13.80
C ARG A 53 -13.12 -6.28 -13.70
N LEU A 54 -13.77 -6.89 -12.71
CA LEU A 54 -13.79 -8.36 -12.59
C LEU A 54 -14.49 -9.01 -13.80
N LEU A 55 -15.54 -8.39 -14.33
CA LEU A 55 -16.21 -8.86 -15.55
C LEU A 55 -15.33 -8.72 -16.80
N GLN A 56 -14.54 -7.65 -16.90
CA GLN A 56 -13.62 -7.45 -18.03
C GLN A 56 -12.40 -8.38 -18.00
N GLU A 57 -11.86 -8.65 -16.82
CA GLU A 57 -10.63 -9.46 -16.66
C GLU A 57 -10.80 -10.57 -15.59
N PRO A 58 -11.75 -11.50 -15.77
CA PRO A 58 -12.09 -12.49 -14.76
C PRO A 58 -10.89 -13.36 -14.40
N ALA A 59 -10.14 -13.84 -15.39
CA ALA A 59 -8.97 -14.71 -15.19
C ALA A 59 -7.85 -14.05 -14.37
N ARG A 60 -7.70 -12.71 -14.45
CA ARG A 60 -6.65 -11.98 -13.73
C ARG A 60 -7.09 -11.59 -12.32
N LEU A 61 -8.33 -11.17 -12.15
CA LEU A 61 -8.81 -10.52 -10.94
C LEU A 61 -9.58 -11.44 -9.98
N TRP A 62 -10.06 -12.61 -10.44
CA TRP A 62 -10.86 -13.51 -9.61
C TRP A 62 -10.15 -13.94 -8.33
N ARG A 63 -8.88 -14.37 -8.41
CA ARG A 63 -8.11 -14.80 -7.22
C ARG A 63 -8.01 -13.67 -6.21
N ARG A 64 -7.78 -12.44 -6.67
CA ARG A 64 -7.60 -11.29 -5.80
C ARG A 64 -8.90 -10.91 -5.08
N TYR A 65 -10.03 -10.94 -5.78
CA TYR A 65 -11.30 -10.49 -5.22
C TYR A 65 -12.07 -11.58 -4.48
N VAL A 66 -12.12 -12.79 -5.03
CA VAL A 66 -12.92 -13.89 -4.46
C VAL A 66 -12.18 -14.59 -3.32
N ILE A 67 -10.85 -14.69 -3.39
CA ILE A 67 -10.05 -15.37 -2.36
C ILE A 67 -9.33 -14.35 -1.46
N GLY A 68 -8.69 -13.34 -2.07
CA GLY A 68 -7.89 -12.37 -1.32
C GLY A 68 -8.70 -11.53 -0.32
N ILE A 69 -9.89 -11.04 -0.71
CA ILE A 69 -10.72 -10.22 0.19
C ILE A 69 -11.19 -11.01 1.41
N PRO A 70 -11.78 -12.23 1.29
CA PRO A 70 -12.18 -13.00 2.47
C PRO A 70 -11.03 -13.37 3.39
N VAL A 71 -9.86 -13.76 2.83
CA VAL A 71 -8.68 -14.09 3.65
C VAL A 71 -8.19 -12.86 4.42
N PHE A 72 -8.14 -11.70 3.77
CA PHE A 72 -7.80 -10.44 4.42
C PHE A 72 -8.79 -10.11 5.55
N LEU A 73 -10.09 -10.19 5.28
CA LEU A 73 -11.13 -9.95 6.28
C LEU A 73 -11.01 -10.92 7.45
N PHE A 74 -10.75 -12.21 7.20
CA PHE A 74 -10.51 -13.20 8.23
C PHE A 74 -9.30 -12.84 9.11
N HIS A 75 -8.18 -12.42 8.50
CA HIS A 75 -7.01 -11.96 9.26
C HIS A 75 -7.31 -10.73 10.11
N VAL A 76 -8.01 -9.74 9.56
CA VAL A 76 -8.41 -8.52 10.30
C VAL A 76 -9.34 -8.86 11.46
N LEU A 77 -10.34 -9.71 11.23
CA LEU A 77 -11.26 -10.16 12.27
C LEU A 77 -10.52 -10.93 13.36
N ARG A 78 -9.70 -11.92 12.98
CA ARG A 78 -8.87 -12.70 13.91
C ARG A 78 -7.94 -11.80 14.72
N TYR A 79 -7.34 -10.79 14.09
CA TYR A 79 -6.53 -9.80 14.77
C TYR A 79 -7.34 -8.98 15.78
N ARG A 80 -8.51 -8.48 15.39
CA ARG A 80 -9.42 -7.73 16.28
C ARG A 80 -9.83 -8.57 17.50
N PHE A 81 -10.11 -9.85 17.31
CA PHE A 81 -10.46 -10.76 18.41
C PHE A 81 -9.25 -11.10 19.31
N ARG A 82 -8.03 -11.13 18.76
CA ARG A 82 -6.80 -11.40 19.51
C ARG A 82 -6.23 -10.16 20.23
N ARG A 83 -6.61 -8.95 19.82
CA ARG A 83 -6.02 -7.70 20.33
C ARG A 83 -6.66 -7.11 21.60
N ARG A 84 -7.57 -7.84 22.26
CA ARG A 84 -8.15 -7.38 23.53
C ARG A 84 -7.17 -7.43 24.72
N GLU A 85 -6.01 -8.09 24.59
CA GLU A 85 -5.12 -8.36 25.74
C GLU A 85 -3.74 -7.70 25.69
N ARG A 86 -3.40 -6.92 24.65
CA ARG A 86 -2.00 -6.48 24.44
C ARG A 86 -1.81 -4.98 24.21
N ILE A 87 -2.66 -4.15 24.81
CA ILE A 87 -2.52 -2.68 24.82
C ILE A 87 -2.15 -2.15 26.22
N LEU A 88 -2.22 -2.96 27.29
CA LEU A 88 -1.90 -2.51 28.66
C LEU A 88 -0.42 -2.67 29.07
N SER A 89 0.50 -2.89 28.12
CA SER A 89 1.92 -3.10 28.40
C SER A 89 2.77 -2.33 27.40
N TYR A 90 2.62 -1.01 27.38
CA TYR A 90 3.64 -0.12 26.85
C TYR A 90 4.42 0.42 28.06
N PRO A 91 5.65 -0.04 28.31
CA PRO A 91 6.50 0.63 29.27
C PRO A 91 6.75 2.04 28.73
N GLU A 92 6.39 3.04 29.53
CA GLU A 92 6.80 4.43 29.34
C GLU A 92 8.33 4.49 29.46
N ASP A 93 9.05 4.29 28.37
CA ASP A 93 10.48 4.61 28.31
C ASP A 93 10.74 5.65 27.22
N HIS A 94 10.31 6.87 27.52
CA HIS A 94 10.70 8.08 26.82
C HIS A 94 11.86 8.74 27.59
N GLY A 95 13.08 8.24 27.42
CA GLY A 95 14.23 8.89 28.02
C GLY A 95 15.60 8.28 27.75
N SER A 96 16.02 8.12 26.48
CA SER A 96 17.48 7.93 26.23
C SER A 96 18.02 8.19 24.81
N ALA A 97 17.22 8.60 23.83
CA ALA A 97 17.77 8.87 22.50
C ALA A 97 17.34 10.25 22.03
N LEU A 98 18.06 11.29 22.48
CA LEU A 98 18.29 12.57 21.80
C LEU A 98 19.10 13.47 22.74
N GLN A 99 20.43 13.44 22.61
CA GLN A 99 21.29 14.50 23.12
C GLN A 99 21.96 15.16 21.91
N PRO A 100 21.58 16.39 21.53
CA PRO A 100 22.34 17.17 20.57
C PRO A 100 23.39 17.95 21.37
N GLN A 101 24.69 17.70 21.14
CA GLN A 101 25.72 18.63 21.64
C GLN A 101 26.36 19.34 20.45
N SER A 102 25.81 20.53 20.21
CA SER A 102 26.35 21.61 19.40
C SER A 102 27.67 22.13 19.97
N ASP A 103 28.54 22.58 19.06
CA ASP A 103 29.49 23.68 19.18
C ASP A 103 30.14 23.97 20.55
N ARG A 104 31.46 23.77 20.61
CA ARG A 104 32.34 24.67 21.38
C ARG A 104 33.62 24.98 20.61
N LYS A 105 33.62 26.13 19.94
CA LYS A 105 34.85 26.87 19.63
C LYS A 105 35.50 27.38 20.94
N LYS A 106 36.84 27.50 20.86
CA LYS A 106 37.77 28.38 21.62
C LYS A 106 38.55 27.79 22.81
N ALA A 107 39.84 28.16 22.78
CA ALA A 107 40.87 28.19 23.81
C ALA A 107 41.68 26.90 24.04
N SER A 108 42.83 26.76 23.38
CA SER A 108 44.14 27.22 23.85
C SER A 108 45.16 27.21 22.71
#